data_AF-A0A6A8GIX5-F1
#
_entry.id   AF-A0A6A8GIX5-F1
#
_cell.length_a   1.000
_cell.length_b   1.000
_cell.length_c   1.000
_cell.angle_alpha   90.00
_cell.angle_beta   90.00
_cell.angle_gamma   90.00
#
_symmetry.space_group_name_H-M   'P 1'
#
loop_
_entity.id
_entity.type
_entity.pdbx_description
1 polymer ?
#
loop_
_entity_poly.entity_id
_entity_poly.type
_entity_poly.pdbx_seq_one_letter_code
_entity_poly.pdbx_strand_id
1 'polypeptide(L)'
;MFETITPLFPGLPGGPELLIVLLVLVLLFGANKIPKLARSTGQAMGEFKRGRSEIEEELSEMQGEDDDEDDFSTEKTSAKAEN
;
A
#
# COMPACT_ATOMS: atom_id res chain seq x y z
N MET A 1 -6.48 -3.83 -40.15
CA MET A 1 -6.06 -2.71 -39.29
C MET A 1 -6.14 -3.18 -37.85
N PHE A 2 -5.12 -3.90 -37.39
CA PHE A 2 -4.89 -4.28 -35.99
C PHE A 2 -3.40 -4.06 -35.78
N GLU A 3 -3.05 -3.00 -35.07
CA GLU A 3 -1.66 -2.65 -34.82
C GLU A 3 -0.97 -3.74 -33.99
N THR A 4 0.31 -3.96 -34.30
CA THR A 4 1.16 -5.02 -33.79
C THR A 4 1.31 -4.97 -32.28
N ILE A 5 0.85 -6.04 -31.63
CA ILE A 5 1.10 -6.36 -30.21
C ILE A 5 2.59 -6.72 -30.07
N THR A 6 3.42 -5.76 -29.66
CA THR A 6 4.82 -6.07 -29.31
C THR A 6 5.23 -5.41 -27.99
N PRO A 7 5.16 -6.13 -26.85
CA PRO A 7 5.85 -5.73 -25.64
C PRO A 7 6.85 -6.82 -25.25
N LEU A 8 8.11 -6.62 -25.64
CA LEU A 8 9.23 -7.48 -25.24
C LEU A 8 10.07 -6.86 -24.08
N PHE A 9 9.60 -5.74 -23.50
CA PHE A 9 10.28 -4.87 -22.51
C PHE A 9 11.59 -4.24 -23.03
N PRO A 10 11.81 -2.93 -22.78
CA PRO A 10 12.48 -2.57 -21.52
C PRO A 10 11.99 -1.23 -20.95
N GLY A 11 11.12 -1.25 -19.94
CA GLY A 11 10.87 -0.02 -19.17
C GLY A 11 9.67 -0.08 -18.26
N LEU A 12 8.47 -0.32 -18.80
CA LEU A 12 7.24 -0.40 -18.02
C LEU A 12 6.14 -1.07 -18.85
N PRO A 13 5.40 -2.06 -18.33
CA PRO A 13 4.23 -2.58 -19.01
C PRO A 13 3.13 -1.50 -18.97
N GLY A 14 2.56 -1.17 -20.12
CA GLY A 14 1.34 -0.37 -20.18
C GLY A 14 0.16 -1.10 -19.53
N GLY A 15 -0.99 -0.40 -19.42
CA GLY A 15 -2.21 -0.97 -18.85
C GLY A 15 -2.63 -2.32 -19.46
N PRO A 16 -2.60 -2.50 -20.80
CA PRO A 16 -2.93 -3.77 -21.45
C PRO A 16 -1.97 -4.91 -21.11
N GLU A 17 -0.66 -4.66 -21.05
CA GLU A 17 0.35 -5.66 -20.71
C GLU A 17 0.19 -6.16 -19.28
N LEU A 18 -0.08 -5.26 -18.33
CA LEU A 18 -0.39 -5.64 -16.94
C LEU A 18 -1.62 -6.54 -16.86
N LEU A 19 -2.65 -6.26 -17.66
CA LEU A 19 -3.85 -7.11 -17.73
C LEU A 19 -3.53 -8.52 -18.25
N ILE A 20 -2.66 -8.64 -19.27
CA ILE A 20 -2.22 -9.93 -19.79
C ILE A 20 -1.39 -10.70 -18.75
N VAL A 21 -0.44 -10.03 -18.09
CA VAL A 21 0.36 -10.66 -17.02
C VAL A 21 -0.53 -11.12 -15.88
N LEU A 22 -1.48 -10.29 -15.46
CA LEU A 22 -2.47 -10.64 -14.43
C LEU A 22 -3.30 -11.85 -14.85
N LEU A 23 -3.75 -11.91 -16.11
CA LEU A 23 -4.50 -13.04 -16.64
C LEU A 23 -3.69 -14.33 -16.58
N VAL A 24 -2.42 -14.31 -16.99
CA VAL A 24 -1.52 -15.48 -16.91
C VAL A 24 -1.34 -15.91 -15.44
N LEU A 25 -1.10 -14.98 -14.52
CA LEU A 25 -0.98 -15.30 -13.09
C LEU A 25 -2.28 -15.92 -12.53
N VAL A 26 -3.44 -15.40 -12.94
CA VAL A 26 -4.75 -15.94 -12.56
C VAL A 26 -4.97 -17.34 -13.13
N LEU A 27 -4.49 -17.65 -14.33
CA LEU A 27 -4.58 -19.00 -14.89
C LEU A 27 -3.67 -20.00 -14.17
N LEU A 28 -2.47 -19.57 -13.77
CA LEU A 28 -1.51 -20.42 -13.05
C LEU A 28 -1.93 -20.69 -11.59
N PHE A 29 -2.30 -19.64 -10.85
CA PHE A 29 -2.59 -19.72 -9.42
C PHE A 29 -4.10 -19.83 -9.11
N GLY A 30 -4.95 -19.43 -10.05
CA GLY A 30 -6.40 -19.34 -9.88
C GLY A 30 -6.87 -17.96 -9.38
N ALA A 31 -8.03 -17.50 -9.84
CA ALA A 31 -8.61 -16.20 -9.49
C ALA A 31 -8.81 -15.97 -7.98
N ASN A 32 -8.94 -17.04 -7.20
CA ASN A 32 -9.17 -16.98 -5.76
C ASN A 32 -7.88 -16.93 -4.92
N LYS A 33 -6.71 -17.27 -5.47
CA LYS A 33 -5.49 -17.39 -4.66
C LYS A 33 -4.87 -16.05 -4.33
N ILE A 34 -4.72 -15.17 -5.32
CA ILE A 34 -4.15 -13.82 -5.09
C ILE A 34 -4.99 -13.01 -4.09
N PRO A 35 -6.32 -12.92 -4.20
CA PRO A 35 -7.14 -12.20 -3.22
C PRO A 35 -7.10 -12.85 -1.83
N LYS A 36 -7.06 -14.19 -1.75
CA LYS A 36 -7.01 -14.90 -0.47
C LYS A 36 -5.68 -14.65 0.25
N LEU A 37 -4.56 -14.69 -0.47
CA LEU A 37 -3.24 -14.36 0.06
C LEU A 37 -3.17 -12.90 0.51
N ALA A 38 -3.67 -11.96 -0.30
CA ALA A 38 -3.73 -10.55 0.07
C ALA A 38 -4.54 -10.32 1.35
N ARG A 39 -5.68 -11.02 1.51
CA ARG A 39 -6.50 -10.94 2.73
C ARG A 39 -5.77 -11.49 3.96
N SER A 40 -5.21 -12.69 3.90
CA SER A 40 -4.51 -13.29 5.04
C SER A 40 -3.25 -12.52 5.43
N THR A 41 -2.46 -12.09 4.44
CA THR A 41 -1.28 -11.26 4.66
C THR A 41 -1.67 -9.89 5.19
N GLY A 42 -2.75 -9.28 4.69
CA GLY A 42 -3.26 -8.01 5.18
C GLY A 42 -3.76 -8.07 6.62
N GLN A 43 -4.45 -9.15 7.00
CA GLN A 43 -4.86 -9.40 8.39
C GLN A 43 -3.65 -9.55 9.31
N ALA A 44 -2.68 -10.40 8.94
CA ALA A 44 -1.46 -10.60 9.70
C ALA A 44 -0.65 -9.31 9.85
N MET A 45 -0.49 -8.53 8.76
CA MET A 45 0.20 -7.24 8.79
C MET A 45 -0.55 -6.21 9.67
N GLY A 46 -1.89 -6.23 9.65
CA GLY A 46 -2.72 -5.36 10.46
C GLY A 46 -2.60 -5.65 11.96
N GLU A 47 -2.68 -6.93 12.36
CA GLU A 47 -2.46 -7.36 13.74
C GLU A 47 -1.03 -7.10 14.19
N PHE A 48 -0.05 -7.36 13.33
CA PHE A 48 1.35 -7.06 13.60
C PHE A 48 1.57 -5.56 13.84
N LYS A 49 0.98 -4.68 13.02
CA LYS A 49 1.09 -3.22 13.20
C LYS A 49 0.48 -2.77 14.52
N ARG A 50 -0.70 -3.29 14.89
CA ARG A 50 -1.37 -2.96 16.17
C ARG A 50 -0.54 -3.38 17.37
N GLY A 51 -0.09 -4.64 17.41
CA GLY A 51 0.75 -5.12 18.50
C GLY A 51 2.07 -4.35 18.59
N ARG A 52 2.64 -3.91 17.45
CA ARG A 52 3.84 -3.07 17.46
C ARG A 52 3.59 -1.68 18.05
N SER A 53 2.45 -1.06 17.74
CA SER A 53 2.07 0.24 18.30
C SER A 53 1.78 0.16 19.80
N GLU A 54 1.11 -0.90 20.26
CA GLU A 54 0.88 -1.14 21.69
C GLU A 54 2.20 -1.31 22.45
N ILE A 55 3.15 -2.05 21.89
CA ILE A 55 4.49 -2.21 22.49
C ILE A 55 5.25 -0.88 22.51
N GLU A 56 5.15 -0.07 21.45
CA GLU A 56 5.79 1.24 21.37
C GLU A 56 5.20 2.23 22.40
N GLU A 57 3.89 2.21 22.59
CA GLU A 57 3.17 2.97 23.62
C GLU A 57 3.55 2.52 25.03
N GLU A 58 3.57 1.21 25.30
CA GLU A 58 4.03 0.66 26.59
C GLU A 58 5.50 1.00 26.86
N LEU A 59 6.38 0.93 25.86
CA LEU A 59 7.79 1.30 26.01
C LEU A 59 7.97 2.80 26.27
N SER A 60 7.17 3.65 25.60
CA SER A 60 7.16 5.10 25.84
C SER A 60 6.70 5.42 27.27
N GLU A 61 5.63 4.77 27.73
CA GLU A 61 5.09 4.94 29.08
C GLU A 61 6.05 4.43 30.17
N MET A 62 6.84 3.38 29.87
CA MET A 62 7.89 2.86 30.75
C MET A 62 9.19 3.68 30.73
N GLN A 63 9.48 4.41 29.64
CA GLN A 63 10.70 5.20 29.49
C GLN A 63 10.63 6.54 30.24
N GLY A 64 9.46 6.92 30.75
CA GLY A 64 9.27 8.13 31.54
C GLY A 64 9.02 9.34 30.65
N GLU A 65 8.04 10.14 31.05
CA GLU A 65 7.70 11.45 30.51
C GLU A 65 8.96 12.28 30.23
N ASP A 66 9.40 12.36 28.97
CA ASP A 66 10.31 13.35 28.43
C ASP A 66 10.34 13.18 26.90
N ASP A 67 9.31 13.68 26.20
CA ASP A 67 9.48 14.42 24.94
C ASP A 67 8.12 14.99 24.51
N ASP A 68 8.07 16.32 24.57
CA ASP A 68 6.97 17.20 24.18
C ASP A 68 6.54 17.04 22.71
N GLU A 69 5.23 17.24 22.50
CA GLU A 69 4.55 17.74 21.31
C GLU A 69 5.15 17.50 19.91
N ASP A 70 4.47 16.67 19.14
CA ASP A 70 4.20 16.91 17.73
C ASP A 70 2.74 16.61 17.37
N ASP A 71 1.85 17.47 17.88
CA ASP A 71 0.59 17.82 17.21
C ASP A 71 0.90 18.33 15.80
N PHE A 72 0.92 17.44 14.81
CA PHE A 72 0.87 17.83 13.40
C PHE A 72 -0.56 18.23 13.04
N SER A 73 -1.04 19.30 13.64
CA SER A 73 -2.09 20.15 13.07
C SER A 73 -1.46 21.04 11.99
N THR A 74 -1.13 20.47 10.82
CA THR A 74 -1.00 21.29 9.60
C THR A 74 -2.38 21.60 9.04
N GLU A 75 -3.03 22.55 9.70
CA GLU A 75 -3.95 23.47 9.04
C GLU A 75 -3.13 24.63 8.46
N LYS A 76 -2.95 24.64 7.12
CA LYS A 76 -2.82 25.79 6.19
C LYS A 76 -1.75 25.63 5.11
N THR A 77 -2.15 24.98 4.02
CA THR A 77 -2.02 25.52 2.64
C THR A 77 -3.22 24.96 1.87
N SER A 78 -4.34 25.65 1.70
CA SER A 78 -4.49 26.82 0.84
C SER A 78 -5.92 27.33 0.95
N ALA A 79 -6.11 28.46 1.63
CA ALA A 79 -7.26 29.32 1.43
C ALA A 79 -6.72 30.73 1.12
N LYS A 80 -6.50 31.06 -0.17
CA LYS A 80 -6.66 32.41 -0.75
C LYS A 80 -6.38 32.42 -2.27
N ALA A 81 -7.44 32.55 -3.06
CA ALA A 81 -7.54 33.24 -4.36
C ALA A 81 -8.97 32.97 -4.88
N GLU A 82 -10.02 33.64 -4.39
CA GLU A 82 -10.49 34.93 -4.91
C GLU A 82 -9.71 35.47 -6.13
N ASN A 83 -10.19 35.14 -7.33
CA ASN A 83 -10.75 36.10 -8.29
C ASN A 83 -11.54 35.37 -9.37
#